data_AF-A0A4Y2RFK5-F1
#
_entry.id   AF-A0A4Y2RFK5-F1
#
_cell.length_a   1.000
_cell.length_b   1.000
_cell.length_c   1.000
_cell.angle_alpha   90.00
_cell.angle_beta   90.00
_cell.angle_gamma   90.00
#
_symmetry.space_group_name_H-M   'P 1'
#
loop_
_entity.id
_entity.type
_entity.pdbx_description
1 polymer ?
#
loop_
_entity_poly.entity_id
_entity_poly.type
_entity_poly.pdbx_seq_one_letter_code
_entity_poly.pdbx_strand_id
1 'polypeptide(L)'
;MPLTKEERIDIILLTGCGTTRHVVRTFNATHRTQITHDNVTKLIMKIIRTGSVADANRSGTPKSATDEGKSTQVLAAMARYPSKRTQCLSAQIGISQSSVTRNLRANK
;
A
#
# COMPACT_ATOMS: atom_id res chain seq x y z
N MET A 1 1.85 6.24 -15.21
CA MET A 1 1.58 7.66 -14.87
C MET A 1 0.46 7.68 -13.84
N PRO A 2 0.58 8.38 -12.69
CA PRO A 2 -0.44 8.29 -11.66
C PRO A 2 -1.61 9.22 -12.01
N LEU A 3 -2.69 8.65 -12.56
CA LEU A 3 -3.98 9.34 -12.68
C LEU A 3 -4.54 9.59 -11.29
N THR A 4 -5.13 10.77 -11.06
CA THR A 4 -5.84 11.07 -9.81
C THR A 4 -7.11 10.22 -9.69
N LYS A 5 -7.73 10.23 -8.52
CA LYS A 5 -8.98 9.47 -8.31
C LYS A 5 -10.10 10.05 -9.18
N GLU A 6 -10.16 11.37 -9.27
CA GLU A 6 -11.13 12.15 -10.03
C GLU A 6 -10.98 11.89 -11.54
N GLU A 7 -9.75 11.91 -12.06
CA GLU A 7 -9.46 11.59 -13.46
C GLU A 7 -9.92 10.16 -13.82
N ARG A 8 -9.73 9.18 -12.93
CA ARG A 8 -10.19 7.81 -13.18
C ARG A 8 -11.71 7.70 -13.15
N ILE A 9 -12.38 8.42 -12.25
CA ILE A 9 -13.84 8.46 -12.21
C ILE A 9 -14.37 9.03 -13.53
N ASP A 10 -13.78 10.11 -14.02
CA ASP A 10 -14.17 10.72 -15.29
C ASP A 10 -13.99 9.76 -16.48
N ILE A 11 -12.86 9.05 -16.55
CA ILE A 11 -12.63 8.01 -17.58
C ILE A 11 -13.73 6.92 -17.55
N ILE A 12 -14.19 6.52 -16.36
CA ILE A 12 -15.24 5.51 -16.22
C ILE A 12 -16.58 6.05 -16.69
N LEU A 13 -16.92 7.30 -16.31
CA LEU A 13 -18.15 7.95 -16.74
C LEU A 13 -18.19 8.07 -18.27
N LEU A 14 -17.08 8.49 -18.88
CA LEU A 14 -16.92 8.57 -20.34
C LEU A 14 -17.01 7.21 -21.03
N THR A 15 -16.60 6.13 -20.37
CA THR A 15 -16.70 4.77 -20.94
C THR A 15 -18.16 4.35 -21.14
N GLY A 16 -19.10 4.87 -20.35
CA GLY A 16 -20.53 4.59 -20.51
C GLY A 16 -21.15 5.20 -21.78
N CYS A 17 -20.52 6.20 -22.39
CA CYS A 17 -21.11 6.98 -23.50
C CYS A 17 -20.42 6.77 -24.86
N GLY A 18 -19.36 5.96 -24.97
CA GLY A 18 -18.66 5.80 -26.23
C GLY A 18 -17.56 4.75 -26.27
N THR A 19 -16.91 4.63 -27.42
CA THR A 19 -15.75 3.74 -27.61
C THR A 19 -14.53 4.25 -26.84
N THR A 20 -13.57 3.38 -26.54
CA THR A 20 -12.30 3.78 -25.90
C THR A 20 -11.56 4.89 -26.67
N ARG A 21 -11.69 4.93 -28.00
CA ARG A 21 -11.16 6.04 -28.82
C ARG A 21 -11.84 7.37 -28.49
N HIS A 22 -13.15 7.36 -28.28
CA HIS A 22 -13.91 8.54 -27.86
C HIS A 22 -13.47 8.98 -26.45
N VAL A 23 -13.37 8.04 -25.51
CA VAL A 23 -12.90 8.31 -24.14
C VAL A 23 -11.54 9.01 -24.14
N VAL A 24 -10.56 8.47 -24.88
CA VAL A 24 -9.22 9.05 -24.97
C VAL A 24 -9.26 10.47 -25.55
N ARG A 25 -10.02 10.69 -26.63
CA ARG A 25 -10.13 12.01 -27.27
C ARG A 25 -10.76 13.04 -26.34
N THR A 26 -11.88 12.68 -25.72
CA THR A 26 -12.63 13.58 -24.84
C THR A 26 -11.84 13.90 -23.56
N PHE A 27 -11.20 12.89 -22.96
CA PHE A 27 -10.37 13.08 -21.78
C PHE A 27 -9.15 13.97 -22.09
N ASN A 28 -8.40 13.67 -23.17
CA ASN A 28 -7.18 14.41 -23.52
C ASN A 28 -7.44 15.85 -23.99
N ALA A 29 -8.68 16.17 -24.42
CA ALA A 29 -9.09 17.53 -24.74
C ALA A 29 -9.42 18.35 -23.48
N THR A 30 -9.83 17.69 -22.40
CA THR A 30 -10.35 18.32 -21.18
C THR A 30 -9.29 18.40 -20.07
N HIS A 31 -8.40 17.41 -19.99
CA HIS A 31 -7.40 17.28 -18.94
C HIS A 31 -5.98 17.54 -19.44
N ARG A 32 -5.11 18.01 -18.54
CA ARG A 32 -3.67 18.17 -18.84
C ARG A 32 -2.96 16.83 -19.00
N THR A 33 -3.42 15.80 -18.30
CA THR A 33 -2.84 14.47 -18.36
C THR A 33 -3.25 13.79 -19.66
N GLN A 34 -2.28 13.34 -20.44
CA GLN A 34 -2.53 12.60 -21.67
C GLN A 34 -2.65 11.10 -21.36
N ILE A 35 -3.77 10.49 -21.74
CA ILE A 35 -3.99 9.05 -21.63
C ILE A 35 -3.97 8.37 -23.00
N THR A 36 -3.59 7.10 -22.99
CA THR A 36 -3.62 6.23 -24.16
C THR A 36 -4.77 5.23 -24.06
N HIS A 37 -5.06 4.55 -25.17
CA HIS A 37 -6.04 3.47 -25.20
C HIS A 37 -5.70 2.34 -24.20
N ASP A 38 -4.41 2.04 -24.03
CA ASP A 38 -3.94 1.03 -23.08
C ASP A 38 -4.22 1.44 -21.62
N ASN A 39 -4.05 2.71 -21.27
CA ASN A 39 -4.38 3.21 -19.93
C ASN A 39 -5.87 2.99 -19.61
N VAL A 40 -6.76 3.28 -20.57
CA VAL A 40 -8.20 3.09 -20.40
C VAL A 40 -8.54 1.61 -20.27
N THR A 41 -8.02 0.76 -21.15
CA THR A 41 -8.26 -0.70 -21.09
C THR A 41 -7.79 -1.28 -19.76
N LYS A 42 -6.58 -0.92 -19.30
CA LYS A 42 -6.04 -1.37 -18.01
C LYS A 42 -6.90 -0.92 -16.84
N LEU A 43 -7.41 0.32 -16.87
CA LEU A 43 -8.28 0.83 -15.82
C LEU A 43 -9.62 0.08 -15.78
N ILE A 44 -10.24 -0.15 -16.94
CA ILE A 44 -11.50 -0.92 -17.03
C ILE A 44 -11.29 -2.35 -16.52
N MET A 45 -10.25 -3.05 -16.99
CA MET A 45 -9.94 -4.41 -16.54
C MET A 45 -9.69 -4.48 -15.03
N LYS A 46 -8.96 -3.51 -14.48
CA LYS A 46 -8.73 -3.40 -13.03
C LYS A 46 -10.06 -3.27 -12.29
N ILE A 47 -10.97 -2.42 -12.74
CA ILE A 47 -12.27 -2.19 -12.08
C ILE A 47 -13.15 -3.44 -12.18
N ILE A 48 -13.20 -4.11 -13.33
CA ILE A 48 -13.92 -5.39 -13.46
C ILE A 48 -13.37 -6.41 -12.45
N ARG A 49 -12.06 -6.44 -12.25
CA ARG A 49 -11.39 -7.36 -11.33
C ARG A 49 -11.60 -7.03 -9.85
N THR A 50 -11.60 -5.76 -9.46
CA THR A 50 -11.55 -5.34 -8.04
C THR A 50 -12.77 -4.55 -7.57
N GLY A 51 -13.63 -4.11 -8.48
CA GLY A 51 -14.73 -3.19 -8.20
C GLY A 51 -14.30 -1.80 -7.75
N SER A 52 -13.01 -1.46 -7.83
CA SER A 52 -12.46 -0.27 -7.16
C SER A 52 -11.59 0.59 -8.08
N VAL A 53 -11.85 1.89 -8.02
CA VAL A 53 -11.09 2.95 -8.70
C VAL A 53 -9.85 3.38 -7.89
N ALA A 54 -9.86 3.06 -6.58
CA ALA A 54 -8.78 3.41 -5.67
C ALA A 54 -7.46 2.78 -6.10
N ASP A 55 -6.35 3.44 -5.77
CA ASP A 55 -5.04 2.82 -5.93
C ASP A 55 -4.90 1.59 -5.05
N ALA A 56 -4.18 0.60 -5.58
CA ALA A 56 -3.74 -0.50 -4.73
C ALA A 56 -2.76 0.06 -3.69
N ASN A 57 -2.83 -0.47 -2.48
CA ASN A 57 -1.77 -0.22 -1.49
C ASN A 57 -0.43 -0.55 -2.14
N ARG A 58 0.53 0.38 -2.06
CA ARG A 58 1.87 0.14 -2.60
C ARG A 58 2.42 -1.11 -1.93
N SER A 59 2.85 -2.09 -2.73
CA SER A 59 3.55 -3.26 -2.21
C SER A 59 4.85 -2.78 -1.55
N GLY A 60 4.90 -2.82 -0.23
CA GLY A 60 6.15 -2.69 0.53
C GLY A 60 6.79 -4.05 0.73
N THR A 61 8.10 -4.07 0.96
CA THR A 61 8.78 -5.28 1.46
C THR A 61 8.18 -5.67 2.82
N PRO A 62 7.66 -6.90 2.99
CA PRO A 62 7.17 -7.38 4.28
C PRO A 62 8.27 -7.26 5.33
N LYS A 63 7.96 -6.71 6.51
CA LYS A 63 8.94 -6.54 7.59
C LYS A 63 9.24 -7.90 8.23
N SER A 64 10.37 -8.51 7.86
CA SER A 64 10.82 -9.79 8.42
C SER A 64 11.18 -9.72 9.92
N ALA A 65 11.71 -8.59 10.43
CA ALA A 65 12.11 -8.44 11.84
C ALA A 65 11.01 -7.86 12.76
N THR A 66 9.89 -7.41 12.17
CA THR A 66 8.73 -6.84 12.87
C THR A 66 7.47 -7.56 12.39
N ASP A 67 7.56 -8.88 12.23
CA ASP A 67 6.34 -9.67 12.14
C ASP A 67 5.61 -9.64 13.51
N GLU A 68 4.32 -9.95 13.47
CA GLU A 68 3.45 -9.91 14.65
C GLU A 68 3.92 -10.90 15.73
N GLY A 69 4.48 -12.04 15.33
CA GLY A 69 5.01 -13.06 16.23
C GLY A 69 6.23 -12.58 17.00
N LYS A 70 7.22 -12.01 16.31
CA LYS A 70 8.43 -11.44 16.95
C LYS A 70 8.09 -10.24 17.83
N SER A 71 7.10 -9.43 17.43
CA SER A 71 6.63 -8.30 18.24
C SER A 71 5.99 -8.78 19.54
N THR A 72 5.15 -9.82 19.46
CA THR A 72 4.53 -10.47 20.63
C THR A 72 5.57 -11.08 21.56
N GLN A 73 6.60 -11.75 21.02
CA GLN A 73 7.70 -12.30 21.83
C GLN A 73 8.49 -11.21 22.57
N VAL A 74 8.75 -10.06 21.91
CA VAL A 74 9.42 -8.91 22.56
C VAL A 74 8.58 -8.38 23.71
N LEU A 75 7.27 -8.19 23.51
CA LEU A 75 6.36 -7.69 24.54
C LEU A 75 6.23 -8.67 25.71
N ALA A 76 6.04 -9.95 25.42
CA ALA A 76 5.96 -10.99 26.45
C ALA A 76 7.25 -11.08 27.28
N ALA A 77 8.42 -11.01 26.63
CA ALA A 77 9.70 -11.04 27.33
C ALA A 77 9.93 -9.79 28.19
N MET A 78 9.51 -8.62 27.72
CA MET A 78 9.60 -7.36 28.49
C MET A 78 8.61 -7.34 29.66
N ALA A 79 7.40 -7.85 29.48
CA ALA A 79 6.42 -7.99 30.55
C ALA A 79 6.89 -8.96 31.64
N ARG A 80 7.54 -10.07 31.24
CA ARG A 80 8.15 -11.03 32.19
C ARG A 80 9.35 -10.45 32.93
N TYR A 81 10.16 -9.61 32.27
CA TYR A 81 11.37 -9.03 32.85
C TYR A 81 11.51 -7.53 32.52
N PRO A 82 10.80 -6.64 33.25
CA PRO A 82 10.75 -5.21 32.92
C PRO A 82 12.10 -4.48 33.04
N SER A 83 13.05 -5.02 33.80
CA SER A 83 14.39 -4.45 33.95
C SER A 83 15.40 -4.97 32.92
N LYS A 84 15.00 -5.90 32.04
CA LYS A 84 15.91 -6.55 31.10
C LYS A 84 16.32 -5.58 29.99
N ARG A 85 17.62 -5.51 29.70
CA ARG A 85 18.15 -4.65 28.64
C ARG A 85 17.70 -5.11 27.25
N THR A 86 17.47 -4.16 26.35
CA THR A 86 17.07 -4.44 24.95
C THR A 86 18.10 -5.29 24.20
N GLN A 87 19.38 -5.18 24.53
CA GLN A 87 20.44 -6.02 23.98
C GLN A 87 20.26 -7.50 24.36
N CYS A 88 19.85 -7.80 25.59
CA CYS A 88 19.59 -9.16 26.03
C CYS A 88 18.34 -9.74 25.35
N LEU A 89 17.30 -8.93 25.17
CA LEU A 89 16.09 -9.32 24.43
C LEU A 89 16.40 -9.60 22.95
N SER A 90 17.26 -8.78 22.35
CA SER A 90 17.75 -8.95 20.98
C SER A 90 18.43 -10.32 20.81
N ALA A 91 19.37 -10.65 21.69
CA ALA A 91 20.05 -11.95 21.68
C ALA A 91 19.08 -13.12 21.90
N GLN A 92 18.11 -12.98 22.81
CA GLN A 92 17.14 -14.03 23.13
C GLN A 92 16.16 -14.32 21.98
N ILE A 93 15.71 -13.29 21.28
CA ILE A 93 14.62 -13.39 20.28
C ILE A 93 15.18 -13.54 18.86
N GLY A 94 16.47 -13.20 18.65
CA GLY A 94 17.14 -13.29 17.36
C GLY A 94 16.76 -12.17 16.41
N ILE A 95 16.52 -10.95 16.93
CA ILE A 95 16.27 -9.74 16.13
C ILE A 95 17.20 -8.63 16.57
N SER A 96 17.47 -7.63 15.72
CA SER A 96 18.38 -6.53 16.07
C SER A 96 17.88 -5.71 17.27
N GLN A 97 18.81 -5.17 18.06
CA GLN A 97 18.47 -4.28 19.19
C GLN A 97 17.65 -3.06 18.74
N SER A 98 17.92 -2.53 17.55
CA SER A 98 17.11 -1.46 16.94
C SER A 98 15.67 -1.89 16.69
N SER A 99 15.45 -3.13 16.25
CA SER A 99 14.11 -3.69 16.03
C SER A 99 13.36 -3.89 17.34
N VAL A 100 14.03 -4.41 18.39
CA VAL A 100 13.46 -4.51 19.75
C VAL A 100 13.01 -3.13 20.25
N THR A 101 13.90 -2.14 20.15
CA THR A 101 13.62 -0.77 20.62
C THR A 101 12.46 -0.14 19.86
N ARG A 102 12.41 -0.34 18.54
CA ARG A 102 11.31 0.13 17.70
C ARG A 102 9.98 -0.53 18.06
N ASN A 103 9.97 -1.84 18.31
CA ASN A 103 8.77 -2.57 18.73
C ASN A 103 8.25 -2.06 20.08
N LEU A 104 9.13 -1.87 21.08
CA LEU A 104 8.74 -1.33 22.38
C LEU A 104 8.19 0.10 22.29
N ARG A 105 8.75 0.95 21.41
CA ARG A 105 8.23 2.31 21.18
C ARG A 105 6.86 2.32 20.49
N ALA A 106 6.65 1.41 19.54
CA ALA A 106 5.41 1.34 18.76
C ALA A 106 4.21 0.83 19.57
N ASN A 107 4.46 0.12 20.68
CA ASN A 107 3.45 -0.55 21.50
C ASN A 107 3.49 -0.06 22.97
N LYS A 108 3.85 1.21 23.17
CA LYS A 108 3.89 1.83 24.50
C LYS A 108 2.53 2.39 24.88
#